data_AF-A0A6N2NIM3-F1
#
_entry.id   AF-A0A6N2NIM3-F1
#
_cell.length_a   1.000
_cell.length_b   1.000
_cell.length_c   1.000
_cell.angle_alpha   90.00
_cell.angle_beta   90.00
_cell.angle_gamma   90.00
#
_symmetry.space_group_name_H-M   'P 1'
#
loop_
_entity.id
_entity.type
_entity.pdbx_description
1 polymer ?
#
loop_
_entity_poly.entity_id
_entity_poly.type
_entity_poly.pdbx_seq_one_letter_code
_entity_poly.pdbx_strand_id
1 'polypeptide(L)'
;MAQQQSSRLNRLLTLLDTGSTQATRLTAAKQIGDIAKSHPQDLHSLLKKVSQNLHSKKWDTRVAAAQAIGAIAQNVKHVSLTELFASVETKMSEIGVSGLVEDLVACSDFHSQIISNGSFRSFDMNKVLEFGALLASGGQEYDIANDNSKNPRERLARQKQNLRRRLAVYGCQRCD
;
A
#
# COMPACT_ATOMS: atom_id res chain seq x y z
N MET A 1 -4.33 18.23 -31.97
CA MET A 1 -4.34 18.27 -30.49
C MET A 1 -5.72 17.79 -30.04
N ALA A 2 -5.85 16.50 -29.69
CA ALA A 2 -7.14 15.94 -29.29
C ALA A 2 -7.46 16.38 -27.86
N GLN A 3 -8.49 17.19 -27.72
CA GLN A 3 -9.03 17.64 -26.44
C GLN A 3 -9.67 16.43 -25.77
N GLN A 4 -8.89 15.69 -24.98
CA GLN A 4 -9.38 14.53 -24.25
C GLN A 4 -10.43 15.03 -23.25
N GLN A 5 -11.71 14.72 -23.50
CA GLN A 5 -12.78 15.05 -22.58
C GLN A 5 -12.43 14.45 -21.21
N SER A 6 -12.05 15.33 -20.28
CA SER A 6 -11.62 14.93 -18.95
C SER A 6 -12.84 14.41 -18.19
N SER A 7 -12.83 13.12 -17.86
CA SER A 7 -13.88 12.50 -17.04
C SER A 7 -14.00 13.22 -15.70
N ARG A 8 -15.17 13.13 -15.05
CA ARG A 8 -15.39 13.73 -13.71
C ARG A 8 -14.31 13.30 -12.71
N LEU A 9 -13.87 12.04 -12.77
CA LEU A 9 -12.77 11.53 -11.96
C LEU A 9 -11.44 12.23 -12.27
N ASN A 10 -11.09 12.40 -13.56
CA ASN A 10 -9.86 13.07 -13.94
C ASN A 10 -9.83 14.52 -13.45
N ARG A 11 -10.96 15.24 -13.50
CA ARG A 11 -11.09 16.58 -12.90
C ARG A 11 -10.83 16.58 -11.39
N LEU A 12 -11.38 15.61 -10.66
CA LEU A 12 -11.14 15.48 -9.22
C LEU A 12 -9.67 15.18 -8.90
N LEU A 13 -9.03 14.31 -9.68
CA LEU A 13 -7.60 14.02 -9.55
C LEU A 13 -6.74 15.25 -9.85
N THR A 14 -7.10 16.06 -10.85
CA THR A 14 -6.45 17.34 -11.11
C THR A 14 -6.62 18.31 -9.94
N LEU A 15 -7.82 18.39 -9.34
CA LEU A 15 -8.09 19.25 -8.18
C LEU A 15 -7.27 18.87 -6.93
N LEU A 16 -6.84 17.61 -6.79
CA LEU A 16 -5.90 17.24 -5.72
C LEU A 16 -4.53 17.94 -5.88
N ASP A 17 -4.08 18.19 -7.12
CA ASP A 17 -2.79 18.83 -7.39
C ASP A 17 -2.87 20.35 -7.61
N THR A 18 -3.96 20.83 -8.21
CA THR A 18 -4.12 22.25 -8.60
C THR A 18 -5.17 23.00 -7.80
N GLY A 19 -5.84 22.35 -6.83
CA GLY A 19 -6.83 23.01 -5.99
C GLY A 19 -6.21 24.19 -5.24
N SER A 20 -6.78 25.38 -5.41
CA SER A 20 -6.24 26.64 -4.89
C SER A 20 -6.25 26.72 -3.36
N THR A 21 -7.19 26.04 -2.70
CA THR A 21 -7.31 26.01 -1.25
C THR A 21 -7.26 24.59 -0.70
N GLN A 22 -6.85 24.44 0.56
CA GLN A 22 -6.89 23.16 1.27
C GLN A 22 -8.32 22.60 1.34
N ALA A 23 -9.33 23.47 1.53
CA ALA A 23 -10.73 23.07 1.54
C ALA A 23 -11.16 22.44 0.20
N THR A 24 -10.77 23.04 -0.93
CA THR A 24 -11.06 22.49 -2.27
C THR A 24 -10.43 21.11 -2.45
N ARG A 25 -9.15 20.95 -2.06
CA ARG A 25 -8.45 19.66 -2.13
C ARG A 25 -9.12 18.59 -1.26
N LEU A 26 -9.53 18.94 -0.06
CA LEU A 26 -10.24 18.05 0.85
C LEU A 26 -11.62 17.64 0.31
N THR A 27 -12.38 18.58 -0.25
CA THR A 27 -13.67 18.25 -0.87
C THR A 27 -13.49 17.34 -2.08
N ALA A 28 -12.47 17.56 -2.90
CA ALA A 28 -12.14 16.64 -4.00
C ALA A 28 -11.77 15.23 -3.49
N ALA A 29 -10.97 15.14 -2.43
CA ALA A 29 -10.62 13.89 -1.77
C ALA A 29 -11.85 13.12 -1.25
N LYS A 30 -12.80 13.82 -0.61
CA LYS A 30 -14.06 13.22 -0.15
C LYS A 30 -14.89 12.66 -1.31
N GLN A 31 -15.05 13.42 -2.39
CA GLN A 31 -15.78 12.96 -3.58
C GLN A 31 -15.12 11.74 -4.23
N ILE A 32 -13.79 11.64 -4.22
CA ILE A 32 -13.08 10.44 -4.67
C ILE A 32 -13.42 9.23 -3.81
N GLY A 33 -13.53 9.41 -2.49
CA GLY A 33 -14.00 8.35 -1.57
C GLY A 33 -15.43 7.88 -1.88
N ASP A 34 -16.34 8.82 -2.16
CA ASP A 34 -17.73 8.49 -2.53
C ASP A 34 -17.81 7.72 -3.86
N ILE A 35 -16.92 8.04 -4.81
CA ILE A 35 -16.78 7.27 -6.06
C ILE A 35 -16.33 5.84 -5.76
N ALA A 36 -15.36 5.65 -4.85
CA ALA A 36 -14.92 4.31 -4.45
C ALA A 36 -16.04 3.48 -3.81
N LYS A 37 -16.92 4.13 -3.03
CA LYS A 37 -18.10 3.49 -2.43
C LYS A 37 -19.10 2.99 -3.48
N SER A 38 -19.35 3.82 -4.50
CA SER A 38 -20.34 3.55 -5.54
C SER A 38 -19.84 2.60 -6.62
N HIS A 39 -18.51 2.52 -6.83
CA HIS A 39 -17.89 1.67 -7.85
C HIS A 39 -16.77 0.80 -7.25
N PRO A 40 -17.10 -0.20 -6.40
CA PRO A 40 -16.09 -1.05 -5.76
C PRO A 40 -15.20 -1.82 -6.75
N GLN A 41 -15.72 -2.17 -7.93
CA GLN A 41 -14.98 -2.88 -8.99
C GLN A 41 -13.79 -2.08 -9.55
N ASP A 42 -13.87 -0.74 -9.50
CA ASP A 42 -12.84 0.15 -10.03
C ASP A 42 -11.83 0.60 -8.96
N LEU A 43 -11.96 0.10 -7.72
CA LEU A 43 -11.14 0.51 -6.58
C LEU A 43 -9.63 0.41 -6.86
N HIS A 44 -9.19 -0.69 -7.46
CA HIS A 44 -7.76 -0.89 -7.74
C HIS A 44 -7.23 0.14 -8.75
N SER A 45 -7.99 0.42 -9.81
CA SER A 45 -7.66 1.42 -10.82
C SER A 45 -7.63 2.84 -10.23
N LEU A 46 -8.60 3.14 -9.36
CA LEU A 46 -8.68 4.41 -8.64
C LEU A 46 -7.46 4.62 -7.73
N LEU A 47 -7.14 3.64 -6.88
CA LEU A 47 -5.99 3.70 -5.97
C LEU A 47 -4.68 3.87 -6.74
N LYS A 48 -4.52 3.20 -7.88
CA LYS A 48 -3.34 3.36 -8.75
C LYS A 48 -3.18 4.79 -9.27
N LYS A 49 -4.28 5.49 -9.55
CA LYS A 49 -4.24 6.89 -10.00
C LYS A 49 -3.96 7.85 -8.86
N VAL A 50 -4.61 7.67 -7.71
CA VAL A 50 -4.40 8.52 -6.53
C VAL A 50 -2.98 8.35 -5.96
N SER A 51 -2.43 7.13 -5.97
CA SER A 51 -1.09 6.85 -5.45
C SER A 51 0.03 7.54 -6.24
N GLN A 52 -0.18 7.86 -7.51
CA GLN A 52 0.79 8.66 -8.28
C GLN A 52 1.01 10.04 -7.67
N ASN A 53 -0.05 10.64 -7.09
CA ASN A 53 0.02 11.96 -6.46
C ASN A 53 0.75 11.93 -5.10
N LEU A 54 0.94 10.76 -4.47
CA LEU A 54 1.75 10.64 -3.24
C LEU A 54 3.24 10.92 -3.49
N HIS A 55 3.71 10.76 -4.73
CA HIS A 55 5.09 11.04 -5.11
C HIS A 55 5.26 12.44 -5.74
N SER A 56 4.24 13.30 -5.66
CA SER A 56 4.36 14.67 -6.15
C SER A 56 5.44 15.44 -5.38
N LYS A 57 6.19 16.30 -6.08
CA LYS A 57 7.18 17.20 -5.45
C LYS A 57 6.51 18.22 -4.52
N LYS A 58 5.25 18.57 -4.78
CA LYS A 58 4.47 19.52 -3.97
C LYS A 58 3.97 18.83 -2.70
N TRP A 59 4.29 19.40 -1.55
CA TRP A 59 3.83 18.92 -0.24
C TRP A 59 2.30 18.82 -0.17
N ASP A 60 1.60 19.88 -0.57
CA ASP A 60 0.14 19.95 -0.54
C ASP A 60 -0.56 18.85 -1.33
N THR A 61 -0.01 18.51 -2.50
CA THR A 61 -0.53 17.43 -3.35
C THR A 61 -0.39 16.08 -2.67
N ARG A 62 0.73 15.84 -1.98
CA ARG A 62 0.93 14.59 -1.20
C ARG A 62 -0.07 14.49 -0.05
N VAL A 63 -0.28 15.58 0.68
CA VAL A 63 -1.27 15.64 1.78
C VAL A 63 -2.69 15.38 1.25
N ALA A 64 -3.09 16.04 0.16
CA ALA A 64 -4.39 15.86 -0.45
C ALA A 64 -4.61 14.43 -0.97
N ALA A 65 -3.59 13.83 -1.59
CA ALA A 65 -3.63 12.43 -2.03
C ALA A 65 -3.76 11.46 -0.86
N ALA A 66 -3.03 11.69 0.25
CA ALA A 66 -3.17 10.90 1.47
C ALA A 66 -4.58 11.01 2.06
N GLN A 67 -5.15 12.21 2.09
CA GLN A 67 -6.54 12.43 2.52
C GLN A 67 -7.55 11.69 1.62
N ALA A 68 -7.32 11.68 0.30
CA ALA A 68 -8.15 10.93 -0.64
C ALA A 68 -8.09 9.42 -0.39
N ILE A 69 -6.89 8.87 -0.13
CA ILE A 69 -6.74 7.45 0.25
C ILE A 69 -7.45 7.14 1.56
N GLY A 70 -7.35 8.03 2.56
CA GLY A 70 -8.11 7.91 3.81
C GLY A 70 -9.62 7.91 3.59
N ALA A 71 -10.14 8.80 2.75
CA ALA A 71 -11.55 8.87 2.40
C ALA A 71 -12.02 7.64 1.60
N ILE A 72 -11.17 7.07 0.74
CA ILE A 72 -11.44 5.78 0.09
C ILE A 72 -11.52 4.67 1.14
N ALA A 73 -10.54 4.58 2.04
CA ALA A 73 -10.49 3.53 3.06
C ALA A 73 -11.73 3.54 3.96
N GLN A 74 -12.23 4.70 4.35
CA GLN A 74 -13.44 4.85 5.17
C GLN A 74 -14.73 4.41 4.46
N ASN A 75 -14.74 4.45 3.12
CA ASN A 75 -15.93 4.24 2.30
C ASN A 75 -16.00 2.85 1.66
N VAL A 76 -14.89 2.11 1.65
CA VAL A 76 -14.82 0.73 1.15
C VAL A 76 -15.19 -0.23 2.28
N LYS A 77 -15.98 -1.26 1.94
CA LYS A 77 -16.31 -2.32 2.91
C LYS A 77 -15.04 -3.07 3.31
N HIS A 78 -14.76 -3.10 4.60
CA HIS A 78 -13.69 -3.92 5.15
C HIS A 78 -14.19 -5.36 5.29
N VAL A 79 -13.42 -6.32 4.78
CA VAL A 79 -13.68 -7.74 5.01
C VAL A 79 -13.28 -8.04 6.45
N SER A 80 -14.26 -8.44 7.27
CA SER A 80 -13.99 -8.93 8.62
C SER A 80 -13.40 -10.34 8.57
N LEU A 81 -12.63 -10.72 9.60
CA LEU A 81 -12.11 -12.09 9.72
C LEU A 81 -13.26 -13.12 9.73
N THR A 82 -14.37 -12.78 10.38
CA THR A 82 -15.57 -13.63 10.43
C THR A 82 -16.18 -13.86 9.04
N GLU A 83 -16.33 -12.81 8.23
CA GLU A 83 -16.81 -12.94 6.85
C GLU A 83 -15.84 -13.74 5.97
N LEU A 84 -14.54 -13.57 6.19
CA LEU A 84 -13.53 -14.35 5.48
C LEU A 84 -13.65 -15.84 5.83
N PHE A 85 -13.77 -16.18 7.12
CA PHE A 85 -13.94 -17.56 7.57
C PHE A 85 -15.23 -18.17 7.04
N ALA A 86 -16.35 -17.45 7.09
CA ALA A 86 -17.62 -17.90 6.52
C ALA A 86 -17.51 -18.16 5.01
N SER A 87 -16.81 -17.29 4.27
CA SER A 87 -16.57 -17.49 2.83
C SER A 87 -15.69 -18.70 2.55
N VAL A 88 -14.70 -18.98 3.41
CA VAL A 88 -13.85 -20.17 3.28
C VAL A 88 -14.65 -21.43 3.58
N GLU A 89 -15.43 -21.45 4.66
CA GLU A 89 -16.28 -22.58 5.05
C GLU A 89 -17.31 -22.93 3.96
N THR A 90 -17.91 -21.92 3.34
CA THR A 90 -18.83 -22.10 2.21
C THR A 90 -18.12 -22.78 1.04
N LYS A 91 -16.91 -22.32 0.68
CA LYS A 91 -16.11 -22.92 -0.40
C LYS A 91 -15.61 -24.32 -0.07
N MET A 92 -15.29 -24.61 1.19
CA MET A 92 -14.88 -25.95 1.63
C MET A 92 -16.04 -26.94 1.55
N SER A 93 -17.25 -26.50 1.91
CA SER A 93 -18.48 -27.28 1.77
C SER A 93 -18.81 -27.58 0.30
N GLU A 94 -18.58 -26.63 -0.61
CA GLU A 94 -18.76 -26.84 -2.06
C GLU A 94 -17.76 -27.85 -2.66
N ILE A 95 -16.56 -27.95 -2.09
CA ILE A 95 -15.49 -28.85 -2.56
C ILE A 95 -15.52 -30.19 -1.79
N GLY A 96 -16.41 -30.35 -0.80
CA GLY A 96 -16.56 -31.58 -0.02
C GLY A 96 -15.40 -31.85 0.96
N VAL A 97 -14.65 -30.81 1.35
CA VAL A 97 -13.53 -30.92 2.29
C VAL A 97 -14.06 -30.71 3.71
N SER A 98 -13.98 -31.74 4.54
CA SER A 98 -14.35 -31.68 5.95
C SER A 98 -13.14 -31.34 6.83
N GLY A 99 -13.17 -30.18 7.49
CA GLY A 99 -12.14 -29.74 8.43
C GLY A 99 -12.53 -28.43 9.13
N LEU A 100 -12.10 -28.23 10.38
CA LEU A 100 -12.34 -26.97 11.11
C LEU A 100 -11.47 -25.86 10.52
N VAL A 101 -12.08 -24.73 10.17
CA VAL A 101 -11.38 -23.54 9.63
C VAL A 101 -10.33 -23.04 10.62
N GLU A 102 -10.56 -23.20 11.93
CA GLU A 102 -9.64 -22.87 13.03
C GLU A 102 -8.26 -23.56 12.88
N ASP A 103 -8.23 -24.83 12.45
CA ASP A 103 -6.99 -25.62 12.27
C ASP A 103 -6.19 -25.23 11.02
N LEU A 104 -6.85 -24.64 10.01
CA LEU A 104 -6.20 -24.11 8.80
C LEU A 104 -5.57 -22.74 9.01
N VAL A 105 -6.12 -21.93 9.91
CA VAL A 105 -5.54 -20.62 10.29
C VAL A 105 -4.34 -20.81 11.21
N ALA A 106 -4.32 -21.90 11.97
CA ALA A 106 -3.14 -22.41 12.65
C ALA A 106 -2.10 -23.05 11.69
N CYS A 107 -2.30 -23.03 10.36
CA CYS A 107 -1.30 -23.52 9.43
C CYS A 107 0.02 -22.73 9.55
N SER A 108 1.05 -23.50 9.90
CA SER A 108 2.47 -23.14 9.98
C SER A 108 2.98 -22.34 8.78
N ASP A 109 2.36 -22.48 7.60
CA ASP A 109 2.80 -21.86 6.34
C ASP A 109 2.45 -20.37 6.20
N PHE A 110 1.32 -19.91 6.76
CA PHE A 110 1.05 -18.46 6.85
C PHE A 110 1.95 -17.81 7.89
N HIS A 111 2.19 -18.52 9.00
CA HIS A 111 3.10 -18.08 10.04
C HIS A 111 4.54 -18.00 9.50
N SER A 112 4.97 -18.91 8.62
CA SER A 112 6.33 -18.91 8.06
C SER A 112 6.65 -17.68 7.18
N GLN A 113 5.69 -17.19 6.37
CA GLN A 113 5.89 -15.97 5.58
C GLN A 113 5.89 -14.69 6.45
N ILE A 114 5.05 -14.64 7.49
CA ILE A 114 5.02 -13.53 8.46
C ILE A 114 6.31 -13.53 9.31
N ILE A 115 6.76 -14.70 9.79
CA ILE A 115 8.02 -14.87 10.52
C ILE A 115 9.22 -14.53 9.63
N SER A 116 9.17 -14.81 8.32
CA SER A 116 10.27 -14.49 7.40
C SER A 116 10.61 -13.00 7.34
N ASN A 117 9.70 -12.12 7.80
CA ASN A 117 9.87 -10.68 7.91
C ASN A 117 10.34 -10.19 9.30
N GLY A 118 10.62 -11.11 10.23
CA GLY A 118 11.00 -10.81 11.61
C GLY A 118 9.78 -10.53 12.49
N SER A 119 9.84 -10.97 13.75
CA SER A 119 8.79 -10.65 14.74
C SER A 119 9.03 -9.25 15.32
N PHE A 120 7.97 -8.52 15.63
CA PHE A 120 8.09 -7.26 16.39
C PHE A 120 8.81 -7.47 17.72
N ARG A 121 8.63 -8.63 18.37
CA ARG A 121 9.33 -8.96 19.63
C ARG A 121 10.84 -9.09 19.47
N SER A 122 11.31 -9.45 18.28
CA SER A 122 12.74 -9.55 17.96
C SER A 122 13.32 -8.25 17.38
N PHE A 123 12.50 -7.20 17.23
CA PHE A 123 12.97 -5.92 16.74
C PHE A 123 13.74 -5.19 17.84
N ASP A 124 15.02 -4.90 17.58
CA ASP A 124 15.92 -4.24 18.51
C ASP A 124 16.34 -2.88 17.96
N MET A 125 15.82 -1.82 18.57
CA MET A 125 16.11 -0.45 18.16
C MET A 125 17.60 -0.10 18.33
N ASN A 126 18.29 -0.67 19.32
CA ASN A 126 19.69 -0.34 19.56
C ASN A 126 20.56 -0.78 18.37
N LYS A 127 20.31 -1.96 17.82
CA LYS A 127 20.97 -2.45 16.60
C LYS A 127 20.70 -1.56 15.39
N VAL A 128 19.49 -1.02 15.27
CA VAL A 128 19.14 -0.11 14.17
C VAL A 128 19.90 1.21 14.30
N LEU A 129 20.07 1.72 15.52
CA LEU A 129 20.81 2.96 15.77
C LEU A 129 22.33 2.77 15.58
N GLU A 130 22.86 1.62 15.97
CA GLU A 130 24.29 1.31 15.90
C GLU A 130 24.74 0.97 14.46
N PHE A 131 23.96 0.17 13.73
CA PHE A 131 24.36 -0.39 12.43
C PHE A 131 23.47 0.05 11.27
N GLY A 132 22.32 0.67 11.53
CA GLY A 132 21.35 1.05 10.52
C GLY A 132 21.71 2.35 9.79
N ALA A 133 21.20 2.48 8.57
CA ALA A 133 21.35 3.66 7.72
C ALA A 133 20.01 4.40 7.58
N LEU A 134 19.65 5.16 8.62
CA LEU A 134 18.48 6.04 8.67
C LEU A 134 18.78 7.42 8.07
N LEU A 135 19.32 7.44 6.85
CA LEU A 135 19.54 8.67 6.10
C LEU A 135 18.24 9.17 5.48
N ALA A 136 18.15 10.49 5.32
CA ALA A 136 17.09 11.14 4.58
C ALA A 136 16.98 10.51 3.18
N SER A 137 15.77 10.06 2.84
CA SER A 137 15.45 9.57 1.50
C SER A 137 15.37 10.75 0.55
N GLY A 138 16.10 10.69 -0.56
CA GLY A 138 15.99 11.68 -1.64
C GLY A 138 14.76 11.48 -2.53
N GLY A 139 14.06 10.34 -2.39
CA GLY A 139 12.86 9.98 -3.12
C GLY A 139 13.12 9.25 -4.45
N GLN A 140 14.36 9.30 -4.97
CA GLN A 140 14.73 8.67 -6.24
C GLN A 140 14.67 7.14 -6.19
N GLU A 141 14.72 6.53 -5.00
CA GLU A 141 14.55 5.08 -4.83
C GLU A 141 13.13 4.58 -5.14
N TYR A 142 12.17 5.50 -5.22
CA TYR A 142 10.77 5.22 -5.57
C TYR A 142 10.46 5.53 -7.05
N ASP A 143 11.38 6.17 -7.77
CA ASP A 143 11.21 6.49 -9.18
C ASP A 143 11.29 5.22 -10.05
N ILE A 144 10.11 4.77 -10.49
CA ILE A 144 9.94 3.60 -11.37
C ILE A 144 10.74 3.74 -12.67
N ALA A 145 10.91 4.97 -13.17
CA ALA A 145 11.65 5.25 -14.40
C ALA A 145 13.16 5.04 -14.24
N ASN A 146 13.69 5.15 -13.02
CA ASN A 146 15.11 4.95 -12.72
C ASN A 146 15.45 3.49 -12.42
N ASP A 147 14.44 2.62 -12.42
CA ASP A 147 14.58 1.21 -12.13
C ASP A 147 14.73 0.39 -13.42
N ASN A 148 15.92 -0.18 -13.62
CA ASN A 148 16.23 -1.07 -14.75
C ASN A 148 15.45 -2.41 -14.73
N SER A 149 14.74 -2.72 -13.63
CA SER A 149 13.91 -3.92 -13.55
C SER A 149 12.57 -3.71 -14.25
N LYS A 150 12.32 -4.52 -15.29
CA LYS A 150 11.08 -4.48 -16.07
C LYS A 150 9.88 -5.05 -15.29
N ASN A 151 10.13 -5.78 -14.19
CA ASN A 151 9.12 -6.53 -13.44
C ASN A 151 8.81 -5.90 -12.06
N PRO A 152 7.55 -5.47 -11.80
CA PRO A 152 7.14 -4.91 -10.52
C PRO A 152 7.38 -5.83 -9.30
N ARG A 153 7.32 -7.15 -9.48
CA ARG A 153 7.53 -8.12 -8.39
C ARG A 153 9.00 -8.18 -7.96
N GLU A 154 9.92 -8.21 -8.92
CA GLU A 154 11.37 -8.19 -8.66
C GLU A 154 11.80 -6.88 -8.01
N ARG A 155 11.25 -5.74 -8.49
CA ARG A 155 11.47 -4.45 -7.84
C ARG A 155 11.08 -4.48 -6.37
N LEU A 156 9.89 -4.99 -6.05
CA LEU A 156 9.41 -5.10 -4.67
C LEU A 156 10.33 -6.01 -3.83
N ALA A 157 10.76 -7.14 -4.38
CA ALA A 157 11.68 -8.05 -3.69
C ALA A 157 13.02 -7.37 -3.37
N ARG A 158 13.61 -6.65 -4.33
CA ARG A 158 14.84 -5.89 -4.11
C ARG A 158 14.67 -4.74 -3.12
N GLN A 159 13.55 -4.01 -3.19
CA GLN A 159 13.24 -2.96 -2.21
C GLN A 159 13.12 -3.53 -0.79
N LYS A 160 12.46 -4.69 -0.62
CA LYS A 160 12.41 -5.41 0.67
C LYS A 160 13.80 -5.81 1.17
N GLN A 161 14.68 -6.31 0.28
CA GLN A 161 16.05 -6.65 0.65
C GLN A 161 16.87 -5.41 1.05
N ASN A 162 16.73 -4.30 0.33
CA ASN A 162 17.39 -3.04 0.66
C ASN A 162 16.95 -2.51 2.03
N LEU A 163 15.66 -2.57 2.33
CA LEU A 163 15.13 -2.16 3.63
C LEU A 163 15.75 -2.98 4.77
N ARG A 164 15.82 -4.31 4.61
CA ARG A 164 16.44 -5.20 5.60
C ARG A 164 17.91 -4.87 5.87
N ARG A 165 18.67 -4.54 4.81
CA ARG A 165 20.07 -4.09 4.92
C ARG A 165 20.18 -2.76 5.66
N ARG A 166 19.34 -1.77 5.30
CA ARG A 166 19.34 -0.44 5.94
C ARG A 166 18.94 -0.48 7.41
N LEU A 167 18.08 -1.41 7.79
CA LEU A 167 17.65 -1.58 9.18
C LEU A 167 18.56 -2.53 9.98
N ALA A 168 19.63 -3.06 9.39
CA ALA A 168 20.57 -3.99 10.04
C ALA A 168 19.91 -5.23 10.70
N VAL A 169 18.79 -5.69 10.16
CA VAL A 169 17.96 -6.77 10.74
C VAL A 169 18.65 -8.15 10.70
N TYR A 170 19.68 -8.32 9.86
CA TYR A 170 20.42 -9.59 9.68
C TYR A 170 21.92 -9.50 10.00
N GLY A 171 22.32 -8.56 10.86
CA GLY A 171 23.72 -8.40 11.24
C GLY A 171 24.49 -7.46 10.31
N CYS A 172 25.60 -6.96 10.84
CA CYS A 172 26.50 -5.97 10.25
C CYS A 172 27.05 -6.46 8.89
N GLN A 173 26.72 -5.78 7.79
CA GLN A 173 27.39 -5.97 6.49
C GLN A 173 28.61 -5.04 6.30
N ARG A 174 29.01 -4.31 7.36
CA ARG A 174 30.05 -3.28 7.31
C ARG A 174 31.14 -3.46 8.38
N CYS A 175 31.23 -4.67 8.93
CA CYS A 175 32.27 -5.02 9.89
C CYS A 175 33.43 -5.64 9.09
N ASP A 176 34.17 -4.76 8.41
CA ASP A 176 35.56 -4.98 8.01
C ASP A 176 36.40 -3.86 8.65
#